data_AF-A0A3B9G9L6-F1
#
_entry.id   AF-A0A3B9G9L6-F1
#
_cell.length_a   1.000
_cell.length_b   1.000
_cell.length_c   1.000
_cell.angle_alpha   90.00
_cell.angle_beta   90.00
_cell.angle_gamma   90.00
#
_symmetry.space_group_name_H-M   'P 1'
#
loop_
_entity.id
_entity.type
_entity.pdbx_description
1 polymer ?
#
loop_
_entity_poly.entity_id
_entity_poly.type
_entity_poly.pdbx_seq_one_letter_code
_entity_poly.pdbx_strand_id
1 'polypeptide(L)'
;NMQLGYGPRFNYREFEICHGERDARKLAERISKTASPGFFQSLIEEGKLPRPGQGPALEERSLRRFLSVIIAESEAGEKTALTLSGGDAAFEETARMVVNAGIALALDLGRENKDSLRGGFYTPAAGLGHSLVSRLAWAGLEIDIFSGEKGSETSWVREKIADFKLVDK
;
A
#
# COMPACT_ATOMS: atom_id res chain seq x y z
N ASN A 1 -6.25 -1.77 -27.88
CA ASN A 1 -7.00 -2.45 -26.80
C ASN A 1 -6.04 -2.84 -25.69
N MET A 2 -5.91 -1.98 -24.69
CA MET A 2 -5.14 -2.27 -23.48
C MET A 2 -6.06 -3.09 -22.57
N GLN A 3 -6.08 -4.41 -22.79
CA GLN A 3 -6.81 -5.33 -21.93
C GLN A 3 -6.00 -5.42 -20.64
N LEU A 4 -6.35 -4.58 -19.66
CA LEU A 4 -5.90 -4.74 -18.28
C LEU A 4 -6.25 -6.19 -17.92
N GLY A 5 -5.26 -7.05 -17.69
CA GLY A 5 -5.41 -8.52 -17.66
C GLY A 5 -6.28 -9.10 -16.53
N TYR A 6 -7.24 -8.34 -16.03
CA TYR A 6 -8.24 -8.79 -15.08
C TYR A 6 -9.39 -9.52 -15.80
N GLY A 7 -9.90 -10.57 -15.17
CA GLY A 7 -11.05 -11.30 -15.68
C GLY A 7 -12.33 -10.43 -15.72
N PRO A 8 -13.32 -10.76 -16.56
CA PRO A 8 -14.55 -9.98 -16.72
C PRO A 8 -15.40 -9.89 -15.44
N ARG A 9 -15.09 -10.68 -14.41
CA ARG A 9 -15.74 -10.67 -13.09
C ARG A 9 -14.83 -10.16 -11.97
N PHE A 10 -13.72 -9.49 -12.30
CA PHE A 10 -12.86 -8.88 -11.29
C PHE A 10 -13.62 -7.79 -10.54
N ASN A 11 -13.59 -7.88 -9.21
CA ASN A 11 -14.17 -6.89 -8.31
C ASN A 11 -13.14 -6.54 -7.24
N TYR A 12 -13.07 -5.27 -6.87
CA TYR A 12 -12.17 -4.76 -5.84
C TYR A 12 -12.96 -3.97 -4.81
N ARG A 13 -12.63 -4.15 -3.53
CA ARG A 13 -13.15 -3.37 -2.42
C ARG A 13 -12.01 -3.03 -1.49
N GLU A 14 -11.99 -1.78 -1.04
CA GLU A 14 -11.02 -1.27 -0.09
C GLU A 14 -11.72 -0.86 1.18
N PHE A 15 -11.07 -1.14 2.31
CA PHE A 15 -11.59 -0.83 3.63
C PHE A 15 -10.46 -0.23 4.45
N GLU A 16 -10.74 0.87 5.12
CA GLU A 16 -9.91 1.35 6.22
C GLU A 16 -10.38 0.70 7.51
N ILE A 17 -9.47 0.04 8.23
CA ILE A 17 -9.79 -0.64 9.49
C ILE A 17 -9.63 0.36 10.64
N CYS A 18 -10.65 0.46 11.49
CA CYS A 18 -10.62 1.27 12.70
C CYS A 18 -10.88 0.39 13.94
N HIS A 19 -10.30 0.74 15.09
CA HIS A 19 -10.45 -0.03 16.33
C HIS A 19 -11.86 0.00 16.92
N GLY A 20 -12.72 0.92 16.48
CA GLY A 20 -14.10 1.00 16.95
C GLY A 20 -14.99 1.88 16.08
N GLU A 21 -16.31 1.69 16.24
CA GLU A 21 -17.33 2.40 15.46
C GLU A 21 -17.23 3.92 15.59
N ARG A 22 -16.87 4.42 16.77
CA ARG A 22 -16.70 5.86 17.01
C ARG A 22 -15.57 6.45 16.15
N ASP A 23 -14.44 5.76 16.05
CA ASP A 23 -13.29 6.22 15.28
C ASP A 23 -13.55 6.09 13.78
N ALA A 24 -14.22 5.01 13.36
CA ALA A 24 -14.71 4.85 11.99
C ALA A 24 -15.65 6.00 11.59
N ARG A 25 -16.62 6.37 12.45
CA ARG A 25 -17.54 7.48 12.20
C ARG A 25 -16.80 8.81 12.08
N LYS A 26 -15.88 9.10 12.99
CA LYS A 26 -15.05 10.33 12.91
C LYS A 26 -14.22 10.38 11.64
N LEU A 27 -13.62 9.26 11.23
CA LEU A 27 -12.85 9.19 10.01
C LEU A 27 -13.73 9.42 8.78
N ALA A 28 -14.89 8.78 8.70
CA ALA A 28 -15.85 8.96 7.62
C ALA A 28 -16.36 10.42 7.52
N GLU A 29 -16.65 11.04 8.66
CA GLU A 29 -17.01 12.47 8.70
C GLU A 29 -15.86 13.37 8.23
N ARG A 30 -14.61 13.02 8.54
CA ARG A 30 -13.44 13.80 8.12
C ARG A 30 -13.20 13.68 6.61
N ILE A 31 -13.31 12.47 6.04
CA ILE A 31 -13.10 12.23 4.61
C ILE A 31 -14.23 12.86 3.78
N SER A 32 -15.47 12.86 4.28
CA SER A 32 -16.60 13.49 3.58
C SER A 32 -16.54 15.02 3.56
N LYS A 33 -15.85 15.64 4.54
CA LYS A 33 -15.63 17.08 4.57
C LYS A 33 -14.40 17.45 3.73
N THR A 34 -14.63 17.89 2.51
CA THR A 34 -13.56 18.47 1.69
C THR A 34 -13.15 19.82 2.26
N ALA A 35 -11.97 19.89 2.87
CA ALA A 35 -11.37 21.17 3.22
C ALA A 35 -10.89 21.88 1.95
N SER A 36 -11.10 23.20 1.88
CA SER A 36 -10.67 23.98 0.73
C SER A 36 -9.15 24.09 0.69
N PRO A 37 -8.53 24.26 -0.50
CA PRO A 37 -7.09 24.54 -0.59
C PRO A 37 -6.65 25.73 0.27
N GLY A 38 -7.48 26.78 0.38
CA GLY A 38 -7.20 27.96 1.21
C GLY A 38 -7.10 27.66 2.71
N PHE A 39 -7.86 26.68 3.21
CA PHE A 39 -7.75 26.22 4.60
C PHE A 39 -6.39 25.57 4.88
N PHE A 40 -5.92 24.71 3.97
CA PHE A 40 -4.60 24.11 4.13
C PHE A 40 -3.48 25.15 4.01
N GLN A 41 -3.64 26.11 3.12
CA GLN A 41 -2.69 27.22 2.96
C GLN A 41 -2.55 28.05 4.25
N SER A 42 -3.68 28.40 4.91
CA SER A 42 -3.62 29.16 6.17
C SER A 42 -2.93 28.38 7.28
N LEU A 43 -3.15 27.06 7.37
CA LEU A 43 -2.46 26.21 8.33
C LEU A 43 -0.95 26.12 8.08
N ILE A 44 -0.50 26.15 6.82
CA ILE A 44 0.93 26.22 6.48
C ILE A 44 1.51 27.58 6.90
N GLU A 45 0.80 28.68 6.65
CA GLU A 45 1.22 30.04 7.03
C GLU A 45 1.28 30.23 8.55
N GLU A 46 0.33 29.62 9.27
CA GLU A 46 0.29 29.57 10.73
C GLU A 46 1.34 28.60 11.34
N GLY A 47 2.10 27.88 10.51
CA GLY A 47 3.12 26.91 10.95
C GLY A 47 2.56 25.63 11.57
N LYS A 48 1.27 25.35 11.37
CA LYS A 48 0.59 24.12 11.84
C LYS A 48 0.76 22.93 10.90
N LEU A 49 1.09 23.20 9.63
CA LEU A 49 1.42 22.19 8.63
C LEU A 49 2.81 22.46 8.02
N PRO A 50 3.54 21.42 7.58
CA PRO A 50 4.81 21.60 6.89
C PRO A 50 4.67 22.40 5.61
N ARG A 51 5.68 23.20 5.27
CA ARG A 51 5.73 23.84 3.95
C ARG A 51 5.94 22.80 2.84
N PRO A 52 5.53 23.09 1.60
CA PRO A 52 5.85 22.23 0.46
C PRO A 52 7.34 21.86 0.42
N GLY A 53 7.62 20.56 0.32
CA GLY A 53 8.99 20.02 0.30
C GLY A 53 9.64 19.77 1.66
N GLN A 54 9.07 20.23 2.79
CA GLN A 54 9.62 19.95 4.12
C GLN A 54 9.19 18.59 4.67
N GLY A 55 7.93 18.20 4.43
CA GLY A 55 7.35 17.01 5.03
C GLY A 55 7.31 17.05 6.57
N PRO A 56 6.74 16.03 7.22
CA PRO A 56 6.77 15.91 8.67
C PRO A 56 8.19 15.65 9.20
N ALA A 57 8.41 16.03 10.46
CA ALA A 57 9.69 15.82 11.15
C ALA A 57 10.08 14.33 11.20
N LEU A 58 11.37 14.03 11.31
CA LEU A 58 11.85 12.65 11.31
C LEU A 58 11.30 11.88 12.50
N GLU A 59 11.25 12.52 13.66
CA GLU A 59 10.73 11.98 14.91
C GLU A 59 9.27 11.57 14.73
N GLU A 60 8.46 12.44 14.12
CA GLU A 60 7.05 12.14 13.84
C GLU A 60 6.89 10.99 12.85
N ARG A 61 7.71 10.94 11.79
CA ARG A 61 7.68 9.85 10.80
C ARG A 61 8.09 8.52 11.42
N SER A 62 9.09 8.53 12.29
CA SER A 62 9.66 7.31 12.90
C SER A 62 8.65 6.54 13.76
N LEU A 63 7.61 7.22 14.26
CA LEU A 63 6.52 6.64 15.05
C LEU A 63 5.39 6.06 14.20
N ARG A 64 5.38 6.31 12.90
CA ARG A 64 4.30 5.87 12.00
C ARG A 64 4.63 4.52 11.41
N ARG A 65 3.60 3.68 11.30
CA ARG A 65 3.65 2.37 10.68
C ARG A 65 2.42 2.20 9.81
N PHE A 66 2.49 1.29 8.85
CA PHE A 66 1.34 0.89 8.07
C PHE A 66 1.23 -0.63 7.98
N LEU A 67 0.00 -1.08 7.82
CA LEU A 67 -0.33 -2.46 7.48
C LEU A 67 -1.42 -2.41 6.42
N SER A 68 -1.13 -2.96 5.25
CA SER A 68 -2.14 -3.27 4.23
C SER A 68 -2.38 -4.77 4.22
N VAL A 69 -3.66 -5.16 4.24
CA VAL A 69 -4.05 -6.57 4.13
C VAL A 69 -4.82 -6.76 2.85
N ILE A 70 -4.42 -7.75 2.07
CA ILE A 70 -5.05 -8.12 0.81
C ILE A 70 -5.59 -9.53 0.95
N ILE A 71 -6.88 -9.71 0.68
CA ILE A 71 -7.51 -11.02 0.54
C ILE A 71 -7.99 -11.12 -0.90
N ALA A 72 -7.54 -12.15 -1.60
CA ALA A 72 -7.95 -12.44 -2.97
C ALA A 72 -8.76 -13.74 -3.00
N GLU A 73 -9.81 -13.76 -3.80
CA GLU A 73 -10.66 -14.92 -4.03
C GLU A 73 -10.77 -15.16 -5.54
N SER A 74 -10.49 -16.38 -5.97
CA SER A 74 -10.64 -16.80 -7.37
C SER A 74 -12.10 -17.13 -7.71
N GLU A 75 -12.41 -17.24 -9.00
CA GLU A 75 -13.75 -17.63 -9.45
C GLU A 75 -14.15 -19.05 -9.00
N ALA A 76 -13.17 -19.90 -8.67
CA ALA A 76 -13.38 -21.24 -8.11
C ALA A 76 -13.58 -21.23 -6.58
N GLY A 77 -13.62 -20.04 -5.94
CA GLY A 77 -13.77 -19.88 -4.49
C GLY A 77 -12.49 -20.12 -3.70
N GLU A 78 -11.33 -20.22 -4.37
CA GLU A 78 -10.05 -20.37 -3.69
C GLU A 78 -9.57 -19.02 -3.17
N LYS A 79 -9.17 -18.99 -1.89
CA LYS A 79 -8.71 -17.78 -1.23
C LYS A 79 -7.21 -17.80 -1.02
N THR A 80 -6.63 -16.61 -1.05
CA THR A 80 -5.28 -16.36 -0.55
C THR A 80 -5.29 -15.00 0.15
N ALA A 81 -4.31 -14.78 1.03
CA ALA A 81 -4.14 -13.52 1.71
C ALA A 81 -2.66 -13.15 1.80
N LEU A 82 -2.39 -11.85 1.90
CA LEU A 82 -1.06 -11.35 2.20
C LEU A 82 -1.15 -10.05 2.99
N THR A 83 -0.07 -9.71 3.68
CA THR A 83 0.11 -8.42 4.33
C THR A 83 1.34 -7.71 3.82
N LEU A 84 1.24 -6.39 3.73
CA LEU A 84 2.36 -5.48 3.47
C LEU A 84 2.49 -4.55 4.67
N SER A 85 3.67 -4.48 5.28
CA SER A 85 3.92 -3.61 6.43
C SER A 85 5.26 -2.91 6.37
N GLY A 86 5.37 -1.82 7.11
CA GLY A 86 6.57 -0.99 7.17
C GLY A 86 6.37 0.28 8.00
N GLY A 87 7.24 1.26 7.76
CA GLY A 87 7.26 2.60 8.33
C GLY A 87 6.10 3.50 7.87
N ASP A 88 6.40 4.79 7.71
CA ASP A 88 5.40 5.78 7.30
C ASP A 88 4.96 5.54 5.84
N ALA A 89 3.68 5.20 5.66
CA ALA A 89 3.09 4.96 4.33
C ALA A 89 3.22 6.17 3.40
N ALA A 90 3.10 7.39 3.93
CA ALA A 90 3.00 8.61 3.13
C ALA A 90 4.35 9.05 2.52
N PHE A 91 5.45 8.84 3.23
CA PHE A 91 6.78 9.28 2.81
C PHE A 91 7.75 8.13 2.63
N GLU A 92 8.08 7.41 3.70
CA GLU A 92 9.18 6.44 3.69
C GLU A 92 8.89 5.28 2.74
N GLU A 93 7.73 4.65 2.90
CA GLU A 93 7.37 3.45 2.16
C GLU A 93 7.02 3.78 0.71
N THR A 94 6.29 4.87 0.49
CA THR A 94 6.03 5.36 -0.88
C THR A 94 7.33 5.71 -1.60
N ALA A 95 8.29 6.39 -0.94
CA ALA A 95 9.59 6.67 -1.53
C ALA A 95 10.37 5.38 -1.85
N ARG A 96 10.36 4.41 -0.93
CA ARG A 96 10.98 3.09 -1.16
C ARG A 96 10.38 2.40 -2.38
N MET A 97 9.06 2.44 -2.54
CA MET A 97 8.36 1.87 -3.70
C MET A 97 8.72 2.56 -5.01
N VAL A 98 8.69 3.89 -5.05
CA VAL A 98 9.00 4.66 -6.27
C VAL A 98 10.47 4.48 -6.67
N VAL A 99 11.40 4.56 -5.71
CA VAL A 99 12.83 4.39 -5.98
C VAL A 99 13.12 2.98 -6.49
N ASN A 100 12.60 1.93 -5.84
CA ASN A 100 12.84 0.56 -6.28
C ASN A 100 12.16 0.24 -7.62
N ALA A 101 11.02 0.86 -7.94
CA ALA A 101 10.43 0.79 -9.27
C ALA A 101 11.36 1.42 -10.33
N GLY A 102 11.95 2.58 -10.04
CA GLY A 102 12.95 3.21 -10.92
C GLY A 102 14.20 2.33 -11.13
N ILE A 103 14.70 1.71 -10.07
CA ILE A 103 15.86 0.81 -10.17
C ILE A 103 15.49 -0.46 -10.95
N ALA A 104 14.31 -1.03 -10.73
CA ALA A 104 13.83 -2.18 -11.49
C ALA A 104 13.72 -1.86 -12.99
N LEU A 105 13.19 -0.67 -13.33
CA LEU A 105 13.14 -0.18 -14.71
C LEU A 105 14.52 -0.04 -15.34
N ALA A 106 15.52 0.41 -14.58
CA ALA A 106 16.87 0.62 -15.11
C ALA A 106 17.70 -0.68 -15.22
N LEU A 107 17.54 -1.62 -14.28
CA LEU A 107 18.48 -2.73 -14.10
C LEU A 107 17.89 -4.12 -14.35
N ASP A 108 16.56 -4.27 -14.30
CA ASP A 108 15.90 -5.58 -14.40
C ASP A 108 14.98 -5.70 -15.60
N LEU A 109 14.75 -4.61 -16.34
CA LEU A 109 13.88 -4.62 -17.51
C LEU A 109 14.36 -5.67 -18.51
N GLY A 110 13.51 -6.67 -18.75
CA GLY A 110 13.82 -7.77 -19.66
C GLY A 110 14.51 -8.99 -19.04
N ARG A 111 14.59 -9.12 -17.71
CA ARG A 111 14.99 -10.40 -17.09
C ARG A 111 13.86 -11.43 -17.13
N GLU A 112 12.63 -11.01 -16.85
CA GLU A 112 11.46 -11.89 -16.77
C GLU A 112 10.45 -11.65 -17.91
N ASN A 113 10.42 -10.44 -18.48
CA ASN A 113 9.33 -9.98 -19.39
C ASN A 113 9.83 -9.33 -20.68
N LYS A 114 11.05 -9.63 -21.15
CA LYS A 114 11.68 -8.90 -22.28
C LYS A 114 10.89 -8.95 -23.58
N ASP A 115 10.32 -10.12 -23.86
CA ASP A 115 9.60 -10.37 -25.10
C ASP A 115 8.10 -10.06 -24.99
N SER A 116 7.60 -9.80 -23.77
CA SER A 116 6.18 -9.54 -23.50
C SER A 116 5.84 -8.04 -23.36
N LEU A 117 6.82 -7.20 -23.02
CA LEU A 117 6.62 -5.75 -22.88
C LEU A 117 6.77 -5.04 -24.22
N ARG A 118 5.69 -4.44 -24.70
CA ARG A 118 5.66 -3.54 -25.87
C ARG A 118 5.70 -2.09 -25.39
N GLY A 119 5.73 -1.12 -26.31
CA GLY A 119 5.55 0.28 -25.93
C GLY A 119 4.16 0.52 -25.32
N GLY A 120 4.06 1.43 -24.35
CA GLY A 120 2.79 1.80 -23.70
C GLY A 120 2.93 2.14 -22.23
N PHE A 121 1.80 2.23 -21.53
CA PHE A 121 1.72 2.46 -20.10
C PHE A 121 1.39 1.15 -19.39
N TYR A 122 2.19 0.82 -18.37
CA TYR A 122 2.02 -0.39 -17.58
C TYR A 122 1.82 -0.03 -16.12
N THR A 123 0.99 -0.82 -15.44
CA THR A 123 1.02 -0.83 -13.98
C THR A 123 2.34 -1.46 -13.51
N PRO A 124 2.84 -1.14 -12.31
CA PRO A 124 4.03 -1.79 -11.76
C PRO A 124 3.91 -3.32 -11.75
N ALA A 125 2.72 -3.86 -11.47
CA ALA A 125 2.46 -5.29 -11.50
C ALA A 125 2.67 -5.90 -12.90
N ALA A 126 2.14 -5.27 -13.95
CA ALA A 126 2.27 -5.78 -15.32
C ALA A 126 3.65 -5.55 -15.93
N GLY A 127 4.30 -4.43 -15.59
CA GLY A 127 5.60 -4.06 -16.15
C GLY A 127 6.80 -4.66 -15.41
N LEU A 128 6.76 -4.68 -14.08
CA LEU A 128 7.90 -5.03 -13.23
C LEU A 128 7.69 -6.32 -12.44
N GLY A 129 6.44 -6.66 -12.13
CA GLY A 129 6.06 -7.96 -11.56
C GLY A 129 6.94 -8.37 -10.37
N HIS A 130 7.46 -9.60 -10.44
CA HIS A 130 8.22 -10.22 -9.35
C HIS A 130 9.54 -9.50 -9.08
N SER A 131 10.19 -8.95 -10.10
CA SER A 131 11.42 -8.16 -9.94
C SER A 131 11.24 -6.99 -8.98
N LEU A 132 10.12 -6.26 -9.04
CA LEU A 132 9.82 -5.19 -8.08
C LEU A 132 9.52 -5.73 -6.69
N VAL A 133 8.76 -6.82 -6.58
CA VAL A 133 8.44 -7.47 -5.29
C VAL A 133 9.73 -7.89 -4.57
N SER A 134 10.65 -8.55 -5.26
CA SER A 134 11.93 -8.98 -4.69
C SER A 134 12.79 -7.81 -4.22
N ARG A 135 12.81 -6.70 -4.98
CA ARG A 135 13.52 -5.47 -4.57
C ARG A 135 12.93 -4.85 -3.32
N LEU A 136 11.60 -4.77 -3.26
CA LEU A 136 10.91 -4.19 -2.11
C LEU A 136 11.18 -4.99 -0.84
N ALA A 137 11.09 -6.31 -0.92
CA ALA A 137 11.44 -7.20 0.18
C ALA A 137 12.92 -7.01 0.60
N TRP A 138 13.84 -6.94 -0.37
CA TRP A 138 15.26 -6.69 -0.10
C TRP A 138 15.52 -5.31 0.53
N ALA A 139 14.73 -4.30 0.14
CA ALA A 139 14.81 -2.94 0.68
C ALA A 139 14.13 -2.77 2.05
N GLY A 140 13.61 -3.86 2.63
CA GLY A 140 13.03 -3.87 3.99
C GLY A 140 11.52 -3.64 4.05
N LEU A 141 10.80 -3.66 2.92
CA LEU A 141 9.34 -3.73 2.97
C LEU A 141 8.93 -5.14 3.41
N GLU A 142 8.15 -5.25 4.48
CA GLU A 142 7.70 -6.53 4.97
C GLU A 142 6.54 -7.05 4.12
N ILE A 143 6.70 -8.25 3.56
CA ILE A 143 5.69 -8.92 2.74
C ILE A 143 5.50 -10.31 3.35
N ASP A 144 4.33 -10.57 3.89
CA ASP A 144 3.97 -11.86 4.45
C ASP A 144 2.82 -12.46 3.67
N ILE A 145 2.98 -13.71 3.23
CA ILE A 145 2.04 -14.40 2.35
C ILE A 145 1.48 -15.59 3.11
N PHE A 146 0.15 -15.68 3.11
CA PHE A 146 -0.55 -16.79 3.73
C PHE A 146 -0.10 -18.14 3.12
N SER A 147 0.25 -19.07 4.01
CA SER A 147 0.71 -20.43 3.66
C SER A 147 0.06 -21.52 4.54
N GLY A 148 -1.07 -21.19 5.19
CA GLY A 148 -1.80 -22.10 6.07
C GLY A 148 -2.81 -23.00 5.35
N GLU A 149 -3.68 -23.65 6.13
CA GLU A 149 -4.72 -24.53 5.61
C GLU A 149 -5.80 -23.73 4.85
N LYS A 150 -6.22 -24.23 3.68
CA LYS A 150 -7.28 -23.61 2.87
C LYS A 150 -8.54 -23.37 3.70
N GLY A 151 -9.05 -22.14 3.67
CA GLY A 151 -10.19 -21.71 4.48
C GLY A 151 -9.81 -21.01 5.80
N SER A 152 -8.54 -21.02 6.19
CA SER A 152 -8.05 -20.31 7.38
C SER A 152 -7.50 -18.90 7.10
N GLU A 153 -7.56 -18.42 5.85
CA GLU A 153 -6.97 -17.15 5.40
C GLU A 153 -7.52 -15.96 6.21
N THR A 154 -8.83 -15.96 6.47
CA THR A 154 -9.49 -14.87 7.19
C THR A 154 -9.09 -14.85 8.68
N SER A 155 -8.89 -16.02 9.29
CA SER A 155 -8.41 -16.10 10.67
C SER A 155 -6.96 -15.61 10.79
N TRP A 156 -6.11 -16.03 9.85
CA TRP A 156 -4.73 -15.55 9.75
C TRP A 156 -4.65 -14.02 9.59
N VAL A 157 -5.49 -13.44 8.73
CA VAL A 157 -5.58 -11.97 8.58
C VAL A 157 -6.00 -11.29 9.88
N ARG A 158 -6.98 -11.85 10.60
CA ARG A 158 -7.42 -11.29 11.89
C ARG A 158 -6.31 -11.29 12.92
N GLU A 159 -5.51 -12.35 12.97
CA GLU A 159 -4.33 -12.43 13.85
C GLU A 159 -3.29 -11.37 13.47
N LYS A 160 -2.95 -11.23 12.18
CA LYS A 160 -2.02 -10.19 11.71
C LYS A 160 -2.47 -8.77 12.09
N ILE A 161 -3.76 -8.48 11.96
CA ILE A 161 -4.32 -7.18 12.37
C ILE A 161 -4.25 -6.99 13.89
N ALA A 162 -4.53 -8.03 14.67
CA ALA A 162 -4.51 -7.97 16.13
C ALA A 162 -3.08 -7.79 16.70
N ASP A 163 -2.11 -8.44 16.06
CA ASP A 163 -0.70 -8.40 16.44
C ASP A 163 -0.01 -7.10 15.99
N PHE A 164 -0.53 -6.44 14.95
CA PHE A 164 0.02 -5.18 14.48
C PHE A 164 -0.14 -4.08 15.54
N LYS A 165 1.00 -3.61 16.05
CA LYS A 165 1.06 -2.51 17.01
C LYS A 165 1.56 -1.26 16.30
N LEU A 166 0.90 -0.14 16.59
CA LEU A 166 1.50 1.16 16.37
C LEU A 166 2.65 1.33 17.36
N VAL A 167 3.67 2.12 17.00
CA VAL A 167 4.75 2.43 17.93
C VAL A 167 4.13 3.13 19.14
N ASP A 168 4.39 2.58 20.33
CA ASP A 168 3.92 3.18 21.59
C ASP A 168 4.45 4.63 21.67
N LYS A 169 3.54 5.55 22.01
CA LYS A 169 3.86 6.98 22.17
C LYS A 169 4.48 7.27 23.54
#